data_AF-A0A7J7KAU1-F1
#
_entry.id   AF-A0A7J7KAU1-F1
#
_cell.length_a   1.000
_cell.length_b   1.000
_cell.length_c   1.000
_cell.angle_alpha   90.00
_cell.angle_beta   90.00
_cell.angle_gamma   90.00
#
_symmetry.space_group_name_H-M   'P 1'
#
loop_
_entity.id
_entity.type
_entity.pdbx_description
1 polymer ?
#
loop_
_entity_poly.entity_id
_entity_poly.type
_entity_poly.pdbx_seq_one_letter_code
_entity_poly.pdbx_strand_id
1 'polypeptide(L)'
;MQAIGILSFAYMCHHNSFLLYTSLENPTEKRWSLVTHASVFSSMLITLIFGVLGYVTFTGYVQGDILLNYCFEDDFMNVARFAYAMTVVLTWPLECFVTREVIENSIFASKEPQLGRHILITVIIAALTCGISMATDCVEVVLQLNGVLAAIPLAFIFPPLCVLKLQQEPILSPRSIPKLFVAIFGIISAIIGLVMTILRIAEGSTCSHGNPLSYCNDYTNGTQSNYSSMSNNSSIYSNYSTKGSLYNSTRLSPLSSL
;
A
#
# COMPACT_ATOMS: atom_id res chain seq x y z
N MET A 1 5.77 5.39 -11.64
CA MET A 1 6.07 6.23 -10.45
C MET A 1 5.10 6.02 -9.30
N GLN A 2 3.78 5.86 -9.53
CA GLN A 2 2.81 5.63 -8.44
C GLN A 2 3.12 4.40 -7.57
N ALA A 3 3.55 3.31 -8.21
CA ALA A 3 3.98 2.10 -7.52
C ALA A 3 5.10 2.33 -6.48
N ILE A 4 5.93 3.37 -6.64
CA ILE A 4 7.00 3.68 -5.68
C ILE A 4 6.42 4.09 -4.33
N GLY A 5 5.33 4.85 -4.31
CA GLY A 5 4.66 5.23 -3.07
C GLY A 5 4.09 4.01 -2.35
N ILE A 6 3.32 3.20 -3.07
CA ILE A 6 2.73 1.96 -2.51
C ILE A 6 3.82 1.00 -2.03
N LEU A 7 4.89 0.82 -2.79
CA LEU A 7 6.00 -0.04 -2.42
C LEU A 7 6.76 0.51 -1.19
N SER A 8 6.95 1.82 -1.13
CA SER A 8 7.60 2.48 0.02
C SER A 8 6.75 2.33 1.29
N PHE A 9 5.42 2.43 1.17
CA PHE A 9 4.51 2.13 2.27
C PHE A 9 4.57 0.65 2.68
N ALA A 10 4.59 -0.28 1.71
CA ALA A 10 4.64 -1.71 1.98
C ALA A 10 5.89 -2.15 2.78
N TYR A 11 7.01 -1.45 2.62
CA TYR A 11 8.24 -1.70 3.40
C TYR A 11 8.42 -0.75 4.59
N MET A 12 7.40 0.04 4.95
CA MET A 12 7.44 0.86 6.15
C MET A 12 7.26 -0.03 7.38
N CYS A 13 8.34 -0.22 8.14
CA CYS A 13 8.33 -0.94 9.41
C CYS A 13 9.00 -0.17 10.55
N HIS A 14 9.56 1.01 10.27
CA HIS A 14 10.48 1.71 11.17
C HIS A 14 9.83 2.15 12.49
N HIS A 15 8.53 2.45 12.50
CA HIS A 15 7.79 2.85 13.71
C HIS A 15 7.58 1.69 14.68
N ASN A 16 7.47 0.46 14.17
CA ASN A 16 7.28 -0.75 14.97
C ASN A 16 8.60 -1.43 15.36
N SER A 17 9.71 -1.08 14.70
CA SER A 17 11.04 -1.63 14.96
C SER A 17 11.44 -1.57 16.44
N PHE A 18 11.09 -0.49 17.15
CA PHE A 18 11.43 -0.34 18.57
C PHE A 18 10.72 -1.40 19.43
N LEU A 19 9.44 -1.65 19.19
CA LEU A 19 8.67 -2.68 19.92
C LEU A 19 9.20 -4.09 19.63
N LEU A 20 9.57 -4.34 18.37
CA LEU A 20 10.17 -5.62 17.99
C LEU A 20 11.56 -5.82 18.61
N TYR A 21 12.36 -4.75 18.69
CA TYR A 21 13.67 -4.78 19.30
C TYR A 21 13.60 -5.08 20.81
N THR A 22 12.70 -4.44 21.53
CA THR A 22 12.52 -4.66 22.99
C THR A 22 11.88 -6.01 23.32
N SER A 23 11.15 -6.60 22.37
CA SER A 23 10.56 -7.94 22.51
C SER A 23 11.55 -9.07 22.22
N LEU A 24 12.75 -8.77 21.72
CA LEU A 24 13.74 -9.78 21.34
C LEU A 24 14.55 -10.26 22.56
N GLU A 25 14.62 -11.58 22.74
CA GLU A 25 15.43 -12.20 23.79
C GLU A 25 16.94 -11.94 23.57
N ASN A 26 17.57 -11.22 24.50
CA ASN A 26 18.95 -10.74 24.42
C ASN A 26 19.23 -9.88 23.16
N PRO A 27 18.73 -8.62 23.14
CA PRO A 27 18.85 -7.74 21.99
C PRO A 27 20.30 -7.29 21.82
N THR A 28 20.94 -7.74 20.75
CA THR A 28 22.29 -7.32 20.34
C THR A 28 22.27 -6.84 18.90
N GLU A 29 23.09 -5.84 18.57
CA GLU A 29 23.16 -5.23 17.23
C GLU A 29 23.32 -6.26 16.10
N LYS A 30 24.17 -7.28 16.31
CA LYS A 30 24.42 -8.33 15.32
C LYS A 30 23.18 -9.20 15.08
N ARG A 31 22.46 -9.58 16.15
CA ARG A 31 21.24 -10.40 16.05
C ARG A 31 20.10 -9.59 15.44
N TRP A 32 19.92 -8.35 15.88
CA TRP A 32 18.92 -7.44 15.33
C TRP A 32 19.12 -7.22 13.82
N SER A 33 20.36 -6.99 13.39
CA SER A 33 20.69 -6.83 11.97
C SER A 33 20.38 -8.10 11.17
N LEU A 34 20.75 -9.29 11.67
CA LEU A 34 20.46 -10.56 11.02
C LEU A 34 18.94 -10.80 10.86
N VAL A 35 18.19 -10.62 11.95
CA VAL A 35 16.74 -10.81 11.97
C VAL A 35 16.06 -9.82 11.02
N THR A 36 16.47 -8.54 11.04
CA THR A 36 15.92 -7.51 10.17
C THR A 36 16.19 -7.82 8.70
N HIS A 37 17.43 -8.16 8.33
CA HIS A 37 17.77 -8.47 6.95
C HIS A 37 17.06 -9.72 6.44
N ALA A 38 17.00 -10.78 7.25
CA ALA A 38 16.26 -12.00 6.90
C ALA A 38 14.75 -11.72 6.72
N SER A 39 14.16 -10.92 7.61
CA SER A 39 12.74 -10.55 7.56
C SER A 39 12.41 -9.73 6.31
N VAL A 40 13.19 -8.66 6.04
CA VAL A 40 12.99 -7.81 4.86
C VAL A 40 13.21 -8.60 3.56
N PHE A 41 14.24 -9.45 3.51
CA PHE A 41 14.51 -10.27 2.33
C PHE A 41 13.39 -11.30 2.08
N SER A 42 12.90 -11.97 3.13
CA SER A 42 11.78 -12.91 2.99
C SER A 42 10.49 -12.20 2.57
N SER A 43 10.18 -11.04 3.15
CA SER A 43 9.05 -10.20 2.74
C SER A 43 9.17 -9.77 1.28
N MET A 44 10.37 -9.42 0.82
CA MET A 44 10.60 -9.05 -0.58
C MET A 44 10.27 -10.18 -1.54
N LEU A 45 10.72 -11.40 -1.25
CA LEU A 45 10.42 -12.56 -2.08
C LEU A 45 8.92 -12.85 -2.13
N ILE A 46 8.25 -12.81 -0.98
CA ILE A 46 6.81 -13.05 -0.89
C ILE A 46 6.05 -11.98 -1.69
N THR A 47 6.31 -10.70 -1.45
CA THR A 47 5.65 -9.60 -2.16
C THR A 47 5.90 -9.66 -3.66
N LEU A 48 7.11 -10.04 -4.10
CA LEU A 48 7.41 -10.22 -5.52
C LEU A 48 6.58 -11.36 -6.13
N ILE A 49 6.50 -12.51 -5.45
CA ILE A 49 5.70 -13.66 -5.92
C ILE A 49 4.23 -13.26 -6.03
N PHE A 50 3.65 -12.65 -4.99
CA PHE A 50 2.26 -12.19 -5.02
C PHE A 50 2.02 -11.13 -6.10
N GLY A 51 2.94 -10.18 -6.27
CA GLY A 51 2.83 -9.15 -7.29
C GLY A 51 2.86 -9.72 -8.72
N VAL A 52 3.77 -10.66 -8.99
CA VAL A 52 3.90 -11.30 -10.31
C VAL A 52 2.70 -12.21 -10.59
N LEU A 53 2.34 -13.10 -9.67
CA LEU A 53 1.21 -14.01 -9.85
C LEU A 53 -0.12 -13.24 -9.95
N GLY A 54 -0.28 -12.20 -9.14
CA GLY A 54 -1.45 -11.33 -9.19
C GLY A 54 -1.58 -10.62 -10.54
N TYR A 55 -0.48 -10.06 -11.05
CA TYR A 55 -0.47 -9.41 -12.37
C TYR A 55 -0.71 -10.40 -13.51
N VAL A 56 -0.07 -11.57 -13.49
CA VAL A 56 -0.24 -12.59 -14.55
C VAL A 56 -1.68 -13.11 -14.60
N THR A 57 -2.37 -13.20 -13.47
CA THR A 57 -3.75 -13.71 -13.39
C THR A 57 -4.76 -12.76 -14.04
N PHE A 58 -4.66 -11.46 -13.77
CA PHE A 58 -5.67 -10.47 -14.20
C PHE A 58 -5.21 -9.56 -15.34
N THR A 59 -3.91 -9.49 -15.60
CA THR A 59 -3.27 -8.74 -16.68
C THR A 59 -3.71 -7.26 -16.71
N GLY A 60 -4.49 -6.85 -17.71
CA GLY A 60 -4.96 -5.47 -17.88
C GLY A 60 -6.11 -5.05 -16.97
N TYR A 61 -6.70 -5.96 -16.19
CA TYR A 61 -7.88 -5.70 -15.35
C TYR A 61 -7.58 -5.61 -13.85
N VAL A 62 -6.33 -5.32 -13.47
CA VAL A 62 -5.89 -5.26 -12.06
C VAL A 62 -6.41 -3.99 -11.38
N GLN A 63 -7.25 -4.15 -10.36
CA GLN A 63 -7.57 -3.09 -9.40
C GLN A 63 -6.47 -2.89 -8.34
N GLY A 64 -6.47 -1.72 -7.70
CA GLY A 64 -5.53 -1.37 -6.61
C GLY A 64 -5.67 -2.24 -5.35
N ASP A 65 -6.82 -2.91 -5.18
CA ASP A 65 -6.98 -4.06 -4.28
C ASP A 65 -7.26 -5.31 -5.12
N ILE A 66 -6.35 -6.29 -5.05
CA ILE A 66 -6.46 -7.51 -5.83
C ILE A 66 -7.66 -8.37 -5.43
N LEU A 67 -8.12 -8.27 -4.18
CA LEU A 67 -9.28 -9.02 -3.69
C LEU A 67 -10.57 -8.54 -4.36
N LEU A 68 -10.61 -7.30 -4.87
CA LEU A 68 -11.74 -6.77 -5.64
C LEU A 68 -11.81 -7.35 -7.05
N ASN A 69 -10.74 -7.96 -7.57
CA ASN A 69 -10.75 -8.60 -8.88
C ASN A 69 -11.48 -9.96 -8.88
N TYR A 70 -11.70 -10.56 -7.72
CA TYR A 70 -12.41 -11.83 -7.61
C TYR A 70 -13.90 -11.60 -7.35
N CYS A 71 -14.76 -12.49 -7.87
CA CYS A 71 -16.20 -12.39 -7.66
C CYS A 71 -16.57 -12.73 -6.19
N PHE A 72 -17.81 -12.40 -5.79
CA PHE A 72 -18.28 -12.65 -4.42
C PHE A 72 -18.71 -14.11 -4.21
N GLU A 73 -18.92 -14.86 -5.28
CA GLU A 73 -19.33 -16.26 -5.30
C GLU A 73 -18.16 -17.22 -5.06
N ASP A 74 -16.91 -16.73 -5.02
CA ASP A 74 -15.73 -17.54 -4.75
C ASP A 74 -15.50 -17.71 -3.24
N ASP A 75 -15.88 -18.87 -2.71
CA ASP A 75 -15.76 -19.21 -1.30
C ASP A 75 -14.31 -19.19 -0.80
N PHE A 76 -13.33 -19.62 -1.60
CA PHE A 76 -11.92 -19.59 -1.20
C PHE A 76 -11.43 -18.16 -1.06
N MET A 77 -11.85 -17.27 -1.97
CA MET A 77 -11.51 -15.87 -1.88
C MET A 77 -12.22 -15.16 -0.73
N ASN A 78 -13.47 -15.54 -0.43
CA ASN A 78 -14.18 -15.02 0.74
C ASN A 78 -13.46 -15.37 2.05
N VAL A 79 -12.89 -16.58 2.16
CA VAL A 79 -12.03 -16.95 3.28
C VAL A 79 -10.77 -16.06 3.33
N ALA A 80 -10.14 -15.79 2.19
CA ALA A 80 -8.98 -14.90 2.14
C ALA A 80 -9.32 -13.45 2.55
N ARG A 81 -10.47 -12.92 2.11
CA ARG A 81 -11.00 -11.61 2.53
C ARG A 81 -11.21 -11.55 4.04
N PHE A 82 -11.80 -12.60 4.62
CA PHE A 82 -11.99 -12.70 6.06
C PHE A 82 -10.65 -12.73 6.82
N ALA A 83 -9.69 -13.55 6.37
CA ALA A 83 -8.37 -13.62 6.98
C ALA A 83 -7.60 -12.29 6.91
N TYR A 84 -7.70 -11.59 5.77
CA TYR A 84 -7.14 -10.25 5.61
C TYR A 84 -7.81 -9.25 6.56
N ALA A 85 -9.14 -9.22 6.64
CA ALA A 85 -9.88 -8.36 7.55
C ALA A 85 -9.50 -8.61 9.03
N MET A 86 -9.38 -9.88 9.44
CA MET A 86 -8.91 -10.24 10.77
C MET A 86 -7.50 -9.71 11.04
N THR A 87 -6.59 -9.81 10.07
CA THR A 87 -5.22 -9.28 10.19
C THR A 87 -5.23 -7.76 10.39
N VAL A 88 -6.06 -7.03 9.63
CA VAL A 88 -6.21 -5.58 9.77
C VAL A 88 -6.77 -5.20 11.14
N VAL A 89 -7.79 -5.91 11.63
CA VAL A 89 -8.37 -5.69 12.97
C VAL A 89 -7.35 -5.94 14.07
N LEU A 90 -6.49 -6.95 13.94
CA LEU A 90 -5.44 -7.25 14.91
C LEU A 90 -4.27 -6.25 14.86
N THR A 91 -4.01 -5.66 13.69
CA THR A 91 -2.95 -4.65 13.51
C THR A 91 -3.36 -3.31 14.09
N TRP A 92 -4.65 -2.97 14.03
CA TRP A 92 -5.19 -1.69 14.46
C TRP A 92 -4.84 -1.28 15.92
N PRO A 93 -5.00 -2.15 16.94
CA PRO A 93 -4.60 -1.85 18.31
C PRO A 93 -3.10 -1.52 18.47
N LEU A 94 -2.24 -2.22 17.72
CA LEU A 94 -0.79 -2.01 17.76
C LEU A 94 -0.42 -0.65 17.19
N GLU A 95 -1.01 -0.26 16.07
CA GLU A 95 -0.79 1.05 15.46
C GLU A 95 -1.34 2.20 16.34
N CYS A 96 -2.48 1.98 17.01
CA CYS A 96 -2.99 2.92 18.02
C CYS A 96 -2.02 3.09 19.19
N PHE A 97 -1.41 1.99 19.64
CA PHE A 97 -0.43 2.00 20.72
C PHE A 97 0.79 2.85 20.34
N VAL A 98 1.38 2.61 19.16
CA VAL A 98 2.57 3.34 18.70
C VAL A 98 2.27 4.82 18.47
N THR A 99 1.13 5.13 17.83
CA THR A 99 0.72 6.52 17.59
C THR A 99 0.56 7.28 18.90
N ARG A 100 -0.06 6.66 19.91
CA ARG A 100 -0.21 7.25 21.23
C ARG A 100 1.13 7.48 21.91
N GLU A 101 2.02 6.50 21.88
CA GLU A 101 3.36 6.61 22.46
C GLU A 101 4.15 7.77 21.83
N VAL A 102 4.03 7.95 20.51
CA VAL A 102 4.65 9.09 19.80
C VAL A 102 4.04 10.43 20.23
N ILE A 103 2.71 10.52 20.37
CA ILE A 103 2.02 11.75 20.81
C ILE A 103 2.38 12.09 22.26
N GLU A 104 2.39 11.10 23.15
CA GLU A 104 2.72 11.30 24.57
C GLU A 104 4.18 11.76 24.73
N ASN A 105 5.12 11.11 24.05
CA ASN A 105 6.53 11.50 24.09
C ASN A 105 6.82 12.85 23.43
N SER A 106 6.10 13.22 22.36
CA SER A 106 6.34 14.48 21.66
C SER A 106 5.71 15.70 22.35
N ILE A 107 4.53 15.56 22.95
CA ILE A 107 3.78 16.69 23.54
C ILE A 107 3.90 16.73 25.07
N PHE A 108 4.02 15.57 25.72
CA PHE A 108 3.89 15.43 27.19
C PHE A 108 5.08 14.73 27.84
N ALA A 109 6.28 14.85 27.27
CA ALA A 109 7.55 14.23 27.72
C ALA A 109 7.90 14.31 29.22
N SER A 110 7.22 15.16 30.00
CA SER A 110 7.51 15.35 31.44
C SER A 110 6.28 15.20 32.35
N LYS A 111 5.16 14.67 31.86
CA LYS A 111 3.93 14.50 32.66
C LYS A 111 3.50 13.04 32.74
N GLU A 112 3.33 12.55 33.96
CA GLU A 112 2.76 11.23 34.24
C GLU A 112 1.49 10.96 33.41
N PRO A 113 1.33 9.72 32.90
CA PRO A 113 0.18 9.33 32.10
C PRO A 113 -1.10 9.37 32.96
N GLN A 114 -2.04 10.24 32.57
CA GLN A 114 -3.35 10.32 33.20
C GLN A 114 -4.36 9.52 32.36
N LEU A 115 -5.17 8.68 33.02
CA LEU A 115 -6.14 7.81 32.36
C LEU A 115 -7.12 8.58 31.46
N GLY A 116 -7.59 9.76 31.88
CA GLY A 116 -8.48 10.60 31.07
C GLY A 116 -7.83 11.12 29.78
N ARG A 117 -6.55 11.51 29.85
CA ARG A 117 -5.76 11.94 28.67
C ARG A 117 -5.57 10.77 27.70
N HIS A 118 -5.30 9.60 28.25
CA HIS A 118 -5.10 8.37 27.48
C HIS A 118 -6.34 8.01 26.65
N ILE A 119 -7.51 7.98 27.30
CA ILE A 119 -8.79 7.71 26.63
C ILE A 119 -9.07 8.80 25.57
N LEU A 120 -8.86 10.07 25.91
CA LEU A 120 -9.09 11.18 24.98
C LEU A 120 -8.25 11.06 23.70
N ILE A 121 -6.95 10.78 23.82
CA ILE A 121 -6.06 10.62 22.66
C ILE A 121 -6.52 9.46 21.79
N THR A 122 -6.84 8.31 22.38
CA THR A 122 -7.32 7.14 21.62
C THR A 122 -8.64 7.41 20.91
N VAL A 123 -9.59 8.10 21.57
CA VAL A 123 -10.86 8.50 20.94
C VAL A 123 -10.64 9.45 19.77
N ILE A 124 -9.72 10.41 19.89
CA ILE A 124 -9.38 11.33 18.80
C ILE A 124 -8.77 10.56 17.61
N ILE A 125 -7.82 9.65 17.86
CA ILE A 125 -7.21 8.82 16.81
C ILE A 125 -8.28 7.99 16.08
N ALA A 126 -9.17 7.34 16.84
CA ALA A 126 -10.26 6.54 16.28
C ALA A 126 -11.27 7.38 15.48
N ALA A 127 -11.62 8.58 15.96
CA ALA A 127 -12.53 9.48 15.26
C ALA A 127 -11.93 10.00 13.95
N LEU A 128 -10.65 10.38 13.95
CA LEU A 128 -9.96 10.86 12.74
C LEU A 128 -9.84 9.77 11.68
N THR A 129 -9.47 8.56 12.08
CA THR A 129 -9.35 7.43 11.15
C THR A 129 -10.70 6.96 10.61
N CYS A 130 -11.74 6.97 11.42
CA CYS A 130 -13.11 6.75 10.95
C CYS A 130 -13.52 7.83 9.94
N GLY A 131 -13.21 9.11 10.22
CA GLY A 131 -13.46 10.22 9.29
C GLY A 131 -12.75 10.05 7.94
N ILE A 132 -11.47 9.65 7.95
CA ILE A 132 -10.71 9.37 6.72
C ILE A 132 -11.31 8.18 5.95
N SER A 133 -11.72 7.12 6.67
CA SER A 133 -12.35 5.94 6.09
C SER A 133 -13.68 6.27 5.42
N MET A 134 -14.45 7.23 5.94
CA MET A 134 -15.70 7.68 5.33
C MET A 134 -15.47 8.64 4.15
N ALA A 135 -14.33 9.34 4.14
CA ALA A 135 -14.00 10.32 3.11
C ALA A 135 -13.31 9.70 1.87
N THR A 136 -12.81 8.46 1.97
CA THR A 136 -12.00 7.86 0.91
C THR A 136 -12.49 6.47 0.55
N ASP A 137 -12.87 6.31 -0.72
CA ASP A 137 -13.30 5.01 -1.27
C ASP A 137 -12.15 4.21 -1.90
N CYS A 138 -11.05 4.88 -2.21
CA CYS A 138 -9.93 4.32 -2.95
C CYS A 138 -8.75 4.01 -2.02
N VAL A 139 -8.61 2.75 -1.61
CA VAL A 139 -7.50 2.31 -0.74
C VAL A 139 -6.13 2.60 -1.38
N GLU A 140 -6.00 2.41 -2.70
CA GLU A 140 -4.75 2.68 -3.45
C GLU A 140 -4.25 4.12 -3.26
N VAL A 141 -5.15 5.10 -3.31
CA VAL A 141 -4.81 6.52 -3.16
C VAL A 141 -4.28 6.79 -1.76
N VAL A 142 -4.93 6.24 -0.73
CA VAL A 142 -4.50 6.40 0.68
C VAL A 142 -3.13 5.75 0.89
N LEU A 143 -2.91 4.54 0.39
CA LEU A 143 -1.63 3.83 0.50
C LEU A 143 -0.52 4.61 -0.21
N GLN A 144 -0.80 5.14 -1.41
CA GLN A 144 0.16 5.94 -2.15
C GLN A 144 0.51 7.24 -1.41
N LEU A 145 -0.49 7.95 -0.87
CA LEU A 145 -0.28 9.18 -0.09
C LEU A 145 0.58 8.91 1.16
N ASN A 146 0.27 7.85 1.91
CA ASN A 146 1.07 7.46 3.08
C ASN A 146 2.51 7.11 2.68
N GLY A 147 2.69 6.43 1.56
CA GLY A 147 4.02 6.15 1.01
C GLY A 147 4.83 7.41 0.73
N VAL A 148 4.25 8.38 0.01
CA VAL A 148 4.99 9.58 -0.41
C VAL A 148 5.16 10.61 0.71
N LEU A 149 4.20 10.71 1.63
CA LEU A 149 4.22 11.70 2.71
C LEU A 149 4.93 11.20 3.98
N ALA A 150 4.87 9.91 4.28
CA ALA A 150 5.48 9.33 5.48
C ALA A 150 6.67 8.44 5.15
N ALA A 151 6.52 7.44 4.26
CA ALA A 151 7.59 6.44 4.02
C ALA A 151 8.85 7.03 3.40
N ILE A 152 8.69 7.75 2.28
CA ILE A 152 9.83 8.30 1.54
C ILE A 152 10.65 9.27 2.42
N PRO A 153 10.04 10.24 3.14
CA PRO A 153 10.81 11.10 4.05
C PRO A 153 11.51 10.33 5.18
N LEU A 154 10.82 9.39 5.82
CA LEU A 154 11.40 8.62 6.94
C LEU A 154 12.52 7.68 6.49
N ALA A 155 12.46 7.14 5.28
CA ALA A 155 13.48 6.22 4.77
C ALA A 155 14.67 6.95 4.10
N PHE A 156 14.40 7.99 3.30
CA PHE A 156 15.43 8.62 2.46
C PHE A 156 15.91 9.99 2.97
N ILE A 157 15.12 10.71 3.77
CA ILE A 157 15.46 12.06 4.22
C ILE A 157 15.97 12.03 5.66
N PHE A 158 15.23 11.37 6.57
CA PHE A 158 15.54 11.39 8.00
C PHE A 158 16.91 10.76 8.35
N PRO A 159 17.27 9.54 7.88
CA PRO A 159 18.54 8.91 8.27
C PRO A 159 19.77 9.69 7.79
N PRO A 160 19.85 10.18 6.52
CA PRO A 160 20.94 11.04 6.09
C PRO A 160 21.07 12.31 6.92
N LEU A 161 19.95 12.96 7.28
CA LEU A 161 19.97 14.17 8.11
C LEU A 161 20.53 13.89 9.51
N CYS A 162 20.13 12.78 10.14
CA CYS A 162 20.66 12.37 11.44
C CYS A 162 22.18 12.16 11.38
N VAL A 163 22.67 11.43 10.36
CA VAL A 163 24.11 11.16 10.21
C VAL A 163 24.90 12.44 9.95
N LEU A 164 24.36 13.36 9.13
CA LEU A 164 25.00 14.65 8.87
C LEU A 164 25.07 15.52 10.13
N LYS A 165 24.01 15.52 10.96
CA LYS A 165 24.00 16.24 12.24
C LYS A 165 24.96 15.65 13.26
N LEU A 166 25.08 14.31 13.31
CA LEU A 166 25.98 13.61 14.23
C LEU A 166 27.47 13.77 13.86
N GLN A 167 27.80 13.80 12.57
CA GLN A 167 29.19 13.88 12.14
C GLN A 167 29.80 15.29 12.25
N GLN A 168 28.99 16.34 12.37
CA GLN A 168 29.42 17.75 12.46
C GLN A 168 30.37 18.22 11.32
N GLU A 169 30.47 17.45 10.25
CA GLU A 169 31.27 17.76 9.06
C GLU A 169 30.57 18.80 8.17
N PRO A 170 31.31 19.63 7.41
CA PRO A 170 30.72 20.55 6.45
C PRO A 170 29.90 19.79 5.40
N ILE A 171 28.74 20.36 5.04
CA ILE A 171 27.69 19.71 4.24
C ILE A 171 28.20 19.28 2.84
N LEU A 172 29.20 19.98 2.30
CA LEU A 172 29.81 19.72 0.99
C LEU A 172 31.12 18.89 1.02
N SER A 173 31.43 18.24 2.14
CA SER A 173 32.56 17.31 2.21
C SER A 173 32.36 16.11 1.25
N PRO A 174 33.41 15.58 0.61
CA PRO A 174 33.30 14.40 -0.25
C PRO A 174 32.69 13.17 0.47
N ARG A 175 32.74 13.13 1.81
CA ARG A 175 32.13 12.08 2.64
C ARG A 175 30.64 12.30 2.97
N SER A 176 30.10 13.50 2.72
CA SER A 176 28.67 13.84 2.90
C SER A 176 27.89 13.84 1.59
N ILE A 177 28.56 13.92 0.44
CA ILE A 177 27.92 13.86 -0.90
C ILE A 177 26.98 12.66 -1.07
N PRO A 178 27.35 11.41 -0.74
CA PRO A 178 26.43 10.27 -0.92
C PRO A 178 25.15 10.39 -0.09
N LYS A 179 25.25 10.97 1.11
CA LYS A 179 24.10 11.17 2.03
C LYS A 179 23.17 12.24 1.50
N LEU A 180 23.75 13.35 1.04
CA LEU A 180 23.01 14.46 0.45
C LEU A 180 22.29 14.03 -0.84
N PHE A 181 22.95 13.22 -1.67
CA PHE A 181 22.34 12.67 -2.89
C PHE A 181 21.08 11.86 -2.58
N VAL A 182 21.15 10.94 -1.60
CA VAL A 182 19.99 10.13 -1.18
C VAL A 182 18.85 11.01 -0.65
N ALA A 183 19.17 12.03 0.15
CA ALA A 183 18.17 12.96 0.67
C ALA A 183 17.50 13.77 -0.45
N ILE A 184 18.26 14.30 -1.41
CA ILE A 184 17.73 15.04 -2.57
C ILE A 184 16.85 14.13 -3.42
N PHE A 185 17.27 12.88 -3.68
CA PHE A 185 16.48 11.90 -4.39
C PHE A 185 15.14 11.61 -3.68
N GLY A 186 15.16 11.49 -2.35
CA GLY A 186 13.97 11.36 -1.52
C GLY A 186 13.01 12.55 -1.69
N ILE A 187 13.53 13.77 -1.67
CA ILE A 187 12.72 14.99 -1.86
C ILE A 187 12.09 15.01 -3.26
N ILE A 188 12.87 14.75 -4.30
CA ILE A 188 12.38 14.76 -5.69
C ILE A 188 11.29 13.68 -5.87
N SER A 189 11.53 12.46 -5.38
CA SER A 189 10.55 11.37 -5.48
C SER A 189 9.26 11.64 -4.70
N ALA A 190 9.34 12.26 -3.52
CA ALA A 190 8.18 12.69 -2.75
C ALA A 190 7.36 13.77 -3.47
N ILE A 191 8.02 14.80 -4.03
CA ILE A 191 7.34 15.88 -4.78
C ILE A 191 6.65 15.32 -6.02
N ILE A 192 7.36 14.54 -6.83
CA ILE A 192 6.79 13.93 -8.05
C ILE A 192 5.64 13.01 -7.66
N GLY A 193 5.81 12.17 -6.64
CA GLY A 193 4.78 11.26 -6.16
C GLY A 193 3.53 11.99 -5.68
N LEU A 194 3.69 13.09 -4.93
CA LEU A 194 2.60 13.90 -4.43
C LEU A 194 1.84 14.58 -5.57
N VAL A 195 2.54 15.21 -6.51
CA VAL A 195 1.93 15.86 -7.68
C VAL A 195 1.11 14.85 -8.49
N MET A 196 1.68 13.68 -8.78
CA MET A 196 0.98 12.63 -9.54
C MET A 196 -0.26 12.11 -8.80
N THR A 197 -0.23 12.08 -7.47
CA THR A 197 -1.39 11.64 -6.67
C THR A 197 -2.49 12.70 -6.68
N ILE A 198 -2.13 13.97 -6.53
CA ILE A 198 -3.09 15.09 -6.57
C ILE A 198 -3.76 15.18 -7.95
N LEU A 199 -2.99 15.05 -9.04
CA LEU A 199 -3.54 15.06 -10.40
C LEU A 199 -4.57 13.94 -10.60
N ARG A 200 -4.31 12.74 -10.07
CA ARG A 200 -5.28 11.63 -10.13
C ARG A 200 -6.56 11.88 -9.36
N ILE A 201 -6.45 12.50 -8.18
CA ILE A 201 -7.62 12.89 -7.40
C ILE A 201 -8.43 13.95 -8.17
N ALA A 202 -7.74 14.90 -8.81
CA ALA A 202 -8.37 15.97 -9.59
C ALA A 202 -9.03 15.49 -10.90
N GLU A 203 -8.45 14.48 -11.56
CA GLU A 203 -9.01 13.88 -12.78
C GLU A 203 -10.23 12.97 -12.49
N GLY A 204 -10.53 12.71 -11.21
CA GLY A 204 -11.61 11.83 -10.79
C GLY A 204 -11.19 10.37 -10.88
N SER A 205 -10.64 9.84 -9.80
CA SER A 205 -10.29 8.42 -9.69
C SER A 205 -11.53 7.55 -9.84
N THR A 206 -11.62 6.77 -10.92
CA THR A 206 -12.68 5.78 -11.12
C THR A 206 -12.47 4.59 -10.19
N CYS A 207 -12.99 4.69 -8.98
CA CYS A 207 -12.95 3.59 -8.01
C CYS A 207 -14.25 2.80 -8.12
N SER A 208 -14.14 1.46 -8.20
CA SER A 208 -15.31 0.61 -8.29
C SER A 208 -16.00 0.57 -6.92
N HIS A 209 -17.10 1.30 -6.79
CA HIS A 209 -17.96 1.28 -5.59
C HIS A 209 -18.72 -0.05 -5.51
N GLY A 210 -18.08 -1.09 -4.98
CA GLY A 210 -18.73 -2.38 -4.69
C GLY A 210 -19.40 -3.05 -5.91
N ASN A 211 -19.23 -2.52 -7.11
CA ASN A 211 -19.79 -3.08 -8.33
C ASN A 211 -18.86 -4.21 -8.79
N PRO A 212 -19.41 -5.42 -8.97
CA PRO A 212 -18.62 -6.54 -9.44
C PRO A 212 -18.09 -6.22 -10.86
N LEU A 213 -16.90 -6.74 -11.19
CA LEU A 213 -16.38 -6.59 -12.55
C LEU A 213 -17.34 -7.24 -13.55
N SER A 214 -17.33 -6.74 -14.78
CA SER A 214 -18.27 -7.17 -15.83
C SER A 214 -18.31 -8.68 -16.05
N TYR A 215 -17.18 -9.38 -15.88
CA TYR A 215 -17.09 -10.84 -16.01
C TYR A 215 -17.72 -11.62 -14.85
N CYS A 216 -17.97 -11.00 -13.70
CA CYS A 216 -18.69 -11.64 -12.59
C CYS A 216 -20.20 -11.72 -12.87
N ASN A 217 -20.77 -10.75 -13.60
CA ASN A 217 -22.19 -10.77 -13.99
C ASN A 217 -22.53 -11.93 -14.94
N ASP A 218 -21.57 -12.35 -15.77
CA ASP A 218 -21.72 -13.53 -16.64
C ASP A 218 -21.76 -14.85 -15.85
N TYR A 219 -21.11 -14.90 -14.67
CA TYR A 219 -21.15 -16.06 -13.77
C TYR A 219 -22.54 -16.25 -13.14
N THR A 220 -23.19 -15.16 -12.73
CA THR A 220 -24.57 -15.17 -12.22
C THR A 220 -25.63 -15.46 -13.29
N ASN A 221 -25.39 -15.04 -14.55
CA ASN A 221 -26.32 -15.33 -15.64
C ASN A 221 -26.12 -16.74 -16.25
N GLY A 222 -24.92 -17.30 -16.12
CA GLY A 222 -24.60 -18.68 -16.52
C GLY A 222 -25.15 -19.75 -15.57
N THR A 223 -25.40 -19.42 -14.30
CA THR A 223 -25.97 -20.36 -13.32
C THR A 223 -27.48 -20.56 -13.46
N GLN A 224 -28.19 -19.76 -14.27
CA GLN A 224 -29.55 -20.08 -14.72
C GLN A 224 -29.60 -20.94 -16.00
N SER A 225 -28.46 -21.16 -16.68
CA SER A 225 -28.40 -21.90 -17.93
C SER A 225 -27.47 -23.12 -17.79
N ASN A 226 -28.01 -24.21 -17.26
CA ASN A 226 -27.52 -25.61 -17.30
C ASN A 226 -27.11 -26.22 -15.95
N TYR A 227 -28.13 -26.68 -15.22
CA TYR A 227 -28.07 -27.95 -14.47
C TYR A 227 -28.28 -29.18 -15.38
N SER A 228 -28.00 -29.02 -16.68
CA SER A 228 -28.23 -30.05 -17.70
C SER A 228 -27.26 -29.85 -18.86
N SER A 229 -25.96 -30.10 -18.66
CA SER A 229 -24.98 -30.54 -19.68
C SER A 229 -23.52 -30.29 -19.27
N MET A 230 -23.07 -30.82 -18.12
CA MET A 230 -21.63 -31.03 -17.91
C MET A 230 -21.19 -32.34 -18.56
N SER A 231 -21.10 -32.31 -19.89
CA SER A 231 -20.24 -33.19 -20.68
C SER A 231 -19.89 -32.46 -21.97
N ASN A 232 -18.60 -32.20 -22.17
CA ASN A 232 -17.97 -31.60 -23.36
C ASN A 232 -17.97 -30.08 -23.44
N ASN A 233 -16.91 -29.44 -22.94
CA ASN A 233 -15.90 -28.86 -23.84
C ASN A 233 -14.82 -28.11 -23.06
N SER A 234 -13.65 -28.72 -23.02
CA SER A 234 -12.35 -28.16 -22.64
C SER A 234 -11.83 -27.11 -23.64
N SER A 235 -12.70 -26.21 -24.12
CA SER A 235 -12.41 -25.28 -25.23
C SER A 235 -12.57 -23.79 -24.88
N ILE A 236 -12.93 -23.46 -23.64
CA ILE A 236 -13.29 -22.08 -23.26
C ILE A 236 -12.05 -21.18 -23.02
N TYR A 237 -10.88 -21.75 -22.75
CA TYR A 237 -9.65 -20.97 -22.52
C TYR A 237 -9.02 -20.36 -23.78
N SER A 238 -9.34 -20.84 -24.98
CA SER A 238 -8.68 -20.38 -26.21
C SER A 238 -9.32 -19.15 -26.86
N ASN A 239 -10.53 -18.75 -26.47
CA ASN A 239 -11.27 -17.67 -27.15
C ASN A 239 -11.14 -16.28 -26.51
N TYR A 240 -10.51 -16.16 -25.33
CA TYR A 240 -10.27 -14.85 -24.71
C TYR A 240 -9.05 -14.12 -25.29
N SER A 241 -8.14 -14.81 -25.98
CA SER A 241 -6.97 -14.16 -26.61
C SER A 241 -7.33 -13.33 -27.86
N THR A 242 -8.51 -13.55 -28.47
CA THR A 242 -8.87 -12.95 -29.76
C THR A 242 -9.76 -11.71 -29.65
N LYS A 243 -10.44 -11.48 -28.51
CA LYS A 243 -11.28 -10.29 -28.30
C LYS A 243 -10.54 -9.06 -27.77
N GLY A 244 -9.27 -9.21 -27.35
CA GLY A 244 -8.40 -8.09 -26.96
C GLY A 244 -7.90 -7.22 -28.12
N SER A 245 -8.15 -7.60 -29.38
CA SER A 245 -7.67 -6.85 -30.56
C SER A 245 -8.67 -5.84 -31.14
N LEU A 246 -9.88 -5.71 -30.57
CA LEU A 246 -10.96 -4.88 -31.15
C LEU A 246 -11.23 -3.56 -30.42
N TYR A 247 -10.44 -3.21 -29.39
CA TYR A 247 -10.50 -1.90 -28.74
C TYR A 247 -9.31 -1.01 -29.12
N ASN A 248 -8.90 -1.06 -30.39
CA ASN A 248 -7.83 -0.23 -30.94
C ASN A 248 -8.20 0.36 -32.31
N SER A 249 -9.43 0.86 -32.44
CA SER A 249 -9.87 1.66 -33.61
C SER A 249 -11.13 2.46 -33.31
N THR A 250 -11.00 3.56 -32.57
CA THR A 250 -11.93 4.71 -32.67
C THR A 250 -11.34 5.95 -31.97
N ARG A 251 -10.30 6.54 -32.56
CA ARG A 251 -10.00 7.98 -32.47
C ARG A 251 -8.95 8.37 -33.52
N LEU A 252 -9.40 8.47 -34.76
CA LEU A 252 -8.73 9.17 -35.86
C LEU A 252 -9.85 9.53 -36.85
N SER A 253 -10.36 10.76 -36.83
CA SER A 253 -10.11 11.83 -37.82
C SER A 253 -11.43 12.63 -37.97
N PRO A 254 -11.50 13.80 -38.68
CA PRO A 254 -10.46 14.49 -39.44
C PRO A 254 -10.33 16.00 -39.14
N LEU A 255 -9.12 16.53 -39.32
CA LEU A 255 -8.92 17.91 -39.76
C LEU A 255 -9.06 17.93 -41.28
N SER A 256 -9.99 18.73 -41.79
CA SER A 256 -10.06 19.12 -43.20
C SER A 256 -10.32 20.63 -43.31
N SER A 257 -9.51 21.27 -44.16
CA SER A 257 -9.76 22.52 -44.89
C SER A 257 -9.91 23.84 -44.12
N LEU A 258 -8.80 24.54 -43.87
CA LEU A 258 -8.35 25.79 -44.54
C LEU A 258 -7.13 26.37 -43.82
#